data_AF-A0A2E8VPN6-F1
#
_entry.id   AF-A0A2E8VPN6-F1
#
_cell.length_a   1.000
_cell.length_b   1.000
_cell.length_c   1.000
_cell.angle_alpha   90.00
_cell.angle_beta   90.00
_cell.angle_gamma   90.00
#
_symmetry.space_group_name_H-M   'P 1'
#
loop_
_entity.id
_entity.type
_entity.pdbx_description
1 polymer ?
#
loop_
_entity_poly.entity_id
_entity_poly.type
_entity_poly.pdbx_seq_one_letter_code
_entity_poly.pdbx_strand_id
1 'polypeptide(L)'
;MKRTVLVLSLLVVIVPSGVPASDADAEPRSMGEHVTCGVLFRILAGGMLQKDRTSTADFRAIADWYKERAFEEIAAAKRAATELYGDELAFELFDEEWQAVYGDMMNQIGNNYRNLSRLRYRYGDRCDIKPKFDAN
;
A
#
# COMPACT_ATOMS: atom_id res chain seq x y z
N MET A 1 -59.99 15.75 47.81
CA MET A 1 -59.63 16.95 47.03
C MET A 1 -58.23 16.78 46.47
N LYS A 2 -58.06 17.14 45.20
CA LYS A 2 -56.92 16.86 44.29
C LYS A 2 -55.61 17.48 44.80
N ARG A 3 -54.51 16.70 44.81
CA ARG A 3 -53.14 17.23 44.83
C ARG A 3 -52.55 17.08 43.44
N THR A 4 -52.45 18.21 42.75
CA THR A 4 -51.79 18.40 41.46
C THR A 4 -50.30 18.14 41.63
N VAL A 5 -49.74 17.18 40.90
CA VAL A 5 -48.28 16.98 40.81
C VAL A 5 -47.85 17.53 39.46
N LEU A 6 -47.04 18.58 39.51
CA LEU A 6 -46.44 19.26 38.37
C LEU A 6 -45.18 18.45 37.98
N VAL A 7 -45.22 17.77 36.84
CA VAL A 7 -44.06 17.05 36.31
C VAL A 7 -43.24 18.03 35.48
N LEU A 8 -42.09 18.46 36.01
CA LEU A 8 -41.08 19.22 35.27
C LEU A 8 -40.34 18.24 34.34
N SER A 9 -40.66 18.28 33.05
CA SER A 9 -39.92 17.55 32.02
C SER A 9 -38.66 18.32 31.64
N LEU A 10 -37.48 17.87 32.11
CA LEU A 10 -36.20 18.31 31.57
C LEU A 10 -35.96 17.61 30.21
N LEU A 11 -36.01 18.39 29.13
CA LEU A 11 -35.55 17.97 27.81
C LEU A 11 -34.01 18.04 27.77
N VAL A 12 -33.35 16.90 27.92
CA VAL A 12 -31.92 16.76 27.64
C VAL A 12 -31.76 16.63 26.12
N VAL A 13 -31.38 17.71 25.45
CA VAL A 13 -30.99 17.69 24.04
C VAL A 13 -29.57 17.13 23.98
N ILE A 14 -29.46 15.83 23.69
CA ILE A 14 -28.18 15.19 23.35
C ILE A 14 -27.81 15.69 21.96
N VAL A 15 -26.91 16.65 21.88
CA VAL A 15 -26.29 17.07 20.62
C VAL A 15 -25.31 15.97 20.22
N PRO A 16 -25.50 15.26 19.09
CA PRO A 16 -24.48 14.36 18.59
C PRO A 16 -23.33 15.22 18.04
N SER A 17 -22.26 15.34 18.83
CA SER A 17 -20.98 15.85 18.36
C SER A 17 -20.40 14.85 17.36
N GLY A 18 -20.81 14.96 16.11
CA GLY A 18 -20.18 14.26 14.99
C GLY A 18 -18.80 14.87 14.74
N VAL A 19 -17.81 14.40 15.49
CA VAL A 19 -16.40 14.61 15.14
C VAL A 19 -16.14 13.73 13.91
N PRO A 20 -15.81 14.29 12.73
CA PRO A 20 -15.40 13.46 11.62
C PRO A 20 -14.14 12.72 12.06
N ALA A 21 -14.15 11.39 11.94
CA ALA A 21 -12.96 10.56 12.11
C ALA A 21 -11.94 11.05 11.09
N SER A 22 -10.98 11.85 11.54
CA SER A 22 -9.81 12.21 10.76
C SER A 22 -9.05 10.92 10.42
N ASP A 23 -8.61 10.76 9.18
CA ASP A 23 -7.78 9.64 8.66
C ASP A 23 -6.42 9.44 9.40
N ALA A 24 -6.25 10.04 10.57
CA ALA A 24 -5.06 9.97 11.42
C ALA A 24 -4.94 8.67 12.24
N ASP A 25 -5.96 7.80 12.23
CA ASP A 25 -6.00 6.53 12.97
C ASP A 25 -5.66 5.29 12.10
N ALA A 26 -5.20 5.48 10.86
CA ALA A 26 -4.70 4.34 10.07
C ALA A 26 -3.37 3.87 10.67
N GLU A 27 -3.31 2.61 11.14
CA GLU A 27 -2.04 2.04 11.60
C GLU A 27 -0.97 2.18 10.51
N PRO A 28 0.26 2.59 10.88
CA PRO A 28 1.35 2.65 9.92
C PRO A 28 1.58 1.26 9.33
N ARG A 29 1.80 1.21 8.01
CA ARG A 29 2.08 -0.05 7.32
C ARG A 29 3.28 -0.75 7.94
N SER A 30 3.17 -2.06 8.07
CA SER A 30 4.27 -2.91 8.53
C SER A 30 5.44 -2.95 7.54
N MET A 31 6.61 -3.39 7.99
CA MET A 31 7.76 -3.70 7.13
C MET A 31 7.35 -4.61 5.96
N GLY A 32 6.62 -5.69 6.24
CA GLY A 32 6.19 -6.66 5.21
C GLY A 32 5.24 -6.07 4.17
N GLU A 33 4.37 -5.14 4.57
CA GLU A 33 3.50 -4.43 3.61
C GLU A 33 4.29 -3.49 2.72
N HIS A 34 5.24 -2.75 3.28
CA HIS A 34 6.16 -1.92 2.49
C HIS A 34 7.03 -2.76 1.55
N VAL A 35 7.56 -3.91 2.01
CA VAL A 35 8.30 -4.85 1.14
C VAL A 35 7.40 -5.36 0.02
N THR A 36 6.17 -5.77 0.33
CA THR A 36 5.19 -6.24 -0.66
C THR A 36 4.98 -5.22 -1.77
N CYS A 37 4.74 -3.96 -1.41
CA CYS A 37 4.51 -2.92 -2.41
C CYS A 37 5.79 -2.52 -3.14
N GLY A 38 6.95 -2.47 -2.46
CA GLY A 38 8.23 -2.18 -3.10
C GLY A 38 8.64 -3.23 -4.15
N VAL A 39 8.47 -4.51 -3.82
CA VAL A 39 8.70 -5.63 -4.75
C VAL A 39 7.76 -5.56 -5.93
N LEU A 40 6.46 -5.36 -5.69
CA LEU A 40 5.45 -5.21 -6.74
C LEU A 40 5.86 -4.10 -7.73
N PHE A 41 6.16 -2.90 -7.23
CA PHE A 41 6.55 -1.77 -8.05
C PHE A 41 7.84 -2.04 -8.83
N ARG A 42 8.83 -2.70 -8.23
CA ARG A 42 10.06 -3.10 -8.93
C ARG A 42 9.77 -4.04 -10.10
N ILE A 43 8.92 -5.04 -9.89
CA ILE A 43 8.54 -6.01 -10.93
C ILE A 43 7.77 -5.29 -12.06
N LEU A 44 6.84 -4.40 -11.71
CA LEU A 44 6.08 -3.61 -12.69
C LEU A 44 6.98 -2.69 -13.51
N ALA A 45 7.95 -2.01 -12.87
CA ALA A 45 8.95 -1.21 -13.56
C ALA A 45 9.77 -2.04 -14.56
N GLY A 46 10.26 -3.22 -14.14
CA GLY A 46 10.98 -4.15 -15.03
C GLY A 46 10.13 -4.59 -16.22
N GLY A 47 8.85 -4.86 -15.98
CA GLY A 47 7.86 -5.15 -17.00
C GLY A 47 7.64 -4.05 -18.03
N MET A 48 7.46 -2.82 -17.56
CA MET A 48 7.28 -1.66 -18.44
C MET A 48 8.53 -1.38 -19.27
N LEU A 49 9.72 -1.50 -18.69
CA LEU A 49 10.98 -1.40 -19.45
C LEU A 49 11.14 -2.50 -20.49
N GLN A 50 10.66 -3.72 -20.21
CA GLN A 50 10.66 -4.78 -21.21
C GLN A 50 9.70 -4.46 -22.36
N LYS A 51 8.50 -3.96 -22.05
CA LYS A 51 7.52 -3.52 -23.06
C LYS A 51 8.08 -2.40 -23.92
N ASP A 52 8.66 -1.37 -23.31
CA ASP A 52 9.32 -0.24 -23.97
C ASP A 52 10.31 -0.68 -25.05
N ARG A 53 11.14 -1.69 -24.75
CA ARG A 53 12.13 -2.25 -25.69
C ARG A 53 11.51 -3.03 -26.86
N THR A 54 10.25 -3.46 -26.73
CA THR A 54 9.58 -4.37 -27.67
C THR A 54 8.38 -3.77 -28.37
N SER A 55 8.01 -2.53 -28.03
CA SER A 55 6.83 -1.81 -28.52
C SER A 55 7.23 -0.48 -29.15
N THR A 56 6.37 0.09 -29.99
CA THR A 56 6.49 1.47 -30.49
C THR A 56 5.90 2.50 -29.53
N ALA A 57 5.16 2.05 -28.51
CA ALA A 57 4.64 2.92 -27.45
C ALA A 57 5.71 3.22 -26.40
N ASP A 58 5.75 4.46 -25.93
CA ASP A 58 6.64 4.92 -24.85
C ASP A 58 6.10 4.47 -23.49
N PHE A 59 6.79 3.52 -22.85
CA PHE A 59 6.45 3.05 -21.51
C PHE A 59 7.42 3.60 -20.45
N ARG A 60 8.33 4.50 -20.83
CA ARG A 60 9.42 4.96 -19.96
C ARG A 60 8.90 5.74 -18.77
N ALA A 61 7.99 6.69 -19.00
CA ALA A 61 7.38 7.48 -17.93
C ALA A 61 6.65 6.60 -16.89
N ILE A 62 5.99 5.52 -17.35
CA ILE A 62 5.32 4.56 -16.47
C ILE A 62 6.35 3.76 -15.66
N ALA A 63 7.41 3.28 -16.32
CA ALA A 63 8.49 2.56 -15.67
C ALA A 63 9.19 3.40 -14.60
N ASP A 64 9.46 4.67 -14.89
CA ASP A 64 10.14 5.57 -13.96
C ASP A 64 9.26 5.91 -12.76
N TRP A 65 7.95 6.12 -12.96
CA TRP A 65 6.99 6.25 -11.84
C TRP A 65 6.99 5.02 -10.91
N TYR A 66 6.97 3.80 -11.49
CA TYR A 66 7.04 2.58 -10.69
C TYR A 66 8.39 2.45 -9.95
N LYS A 67 9.51 2.90 -10.53
CA LYS A 67 10.81 2.89 -9.83
C LYS A 67 10.82 3.83 -8.64
N GLU A 68 10.32 5.05 -8.81
CA GLU A 68 10.22 6.04 -7.72
C GLU A 68 9.42 5.46 -6.56
N ARG A 69 8.23 4.90 -6.86
CA ARG A 69 7.41 4.21 -5.87
C ARG A 69 8.13 3.05 -5.19
N ALA A 70 8.87 2.23 -5.95
CA ALA A 70 9.65 1.15 -5.36
C ALA A 70 10.70 1.66 -4.36
N PHE A 71 11.40 2.76 -4.68
CA PHE A 71 12.40 3.35 -3.77
C PHE A 71 11.76 3.90 -2.49
N GLU A 72 10.60 4.54 -2.59
CA GLU A 72 9.87 5.06 -1.43
C GLU A 72 9.44 3.93 -0.49
N GLU A 73 8.90 2.83 -1.04
CA GLU A 73 8.51 1.66 -0.26
C GLU A 73 9.72 0.94 0.35
N ILE A 74 10.84 0.81 -0.38
CA ILE A 74 12.08 0.25 0.18
C ILE A 74 12.59 1.09 1.36
N ALA A 75 12.57 2.41 1.23
CA ALA A 75 13.02 3.29 2.29
C ALA A 75 12.10 3.21 3.52
N ALA A 76 10.79 3.10 3.32
CA ALA A 76 9.82 2.91 4.39
C ALA A 76 9.96 1.55 5.07
N ALA A 77 10.13 0.48 4.31
CA ALA A 77 10.38 -0.87 4.84
C ALA A 77 11.63 -0.91 5.72
N LYS A 78 12.74 -0.30 5.27
CA LYS A 78 13.98 -0.23 6.06
C LYS A 78 13.81 0.54 7.37
N ARG A 79 13.07 1.66 7.35
CA ARG A 79 12.75 2.40 8.58
C ARG A 79 11.90 1.56 9.53
N ALA A 80 10.84 0.92 9.02
CA ALA A 80 10.01 0.03 9.82
C ALA A 80 10.79 -1.16 10.39
N ALA A 81 11.74 -1.71 9.63
CA ALA A 81 12.64 -2.76 10.10
C ALA A 81 13.53 -2.28 11.26
N THR A 82 14.14 -1.10 11.13
CA THR A 82 14.95 -0.48 12.18
C THR A 82 14.12 -0.19 13.44
N GLU A 83 12.92 0.34 13.29
CA GLU A 83 12.02 0.64 14.40
C GLU A 83 11.59 -0.63 15.16
N LEU A 84 11.38 -1.74 14.43
CA LEU A 84 10.87 -2.98 15.00
C LEU A 84 11.97 -3.90 15.57
N TYR A 85 13.13 -3.96 14.92
CA TYR A 85 14.19 -4.95 15.19
C TYR A 85 15.53 -4.34 15.60
N GLY A 86 15.68 -3.01 15.52
CA GLY A 86 16.94 -2.32 15.75
C GLY A 86 17.94 -2.48 14.61
N ASP A 87 19.00 -1.67 14.63
CA ASP A 87 19.97 -1.57 13.52
C ASP A 87 20.72 -2.87 13.24
N GLU A 88 20.91 -3.72 14.26
CA GLU A 88 21.67 -4.98 14.14
C GLU A 88 20.96 -6.00 13.24
N LEU A 89 19.63 -6.11 13.34
CA LEU A 89 18.84 -7.13 12.63
C LEU A 89 18.02 -6.56 11.46
N ALA A 90 17.78 -5.25 11.42
CA ALA A 90 16.91 -4.62 10.45
C ALA A 90 17.30 -4.91 9.00
N PHE A 91 18.59 -4.91 8.68
CA PHE A 91 19.05 -5.18 7.33
C PHE A 91 18.81 -6.63 6.91
N GLU A 92 19.14 -7.59 7.77
CA GLU A 92 18.99 -9.02 7.50
C GLU A 92 17.52 -9.39 7.32
N LEU A 93 16.66 -8.97 8.25
CA LEU A 93 15.22 -9.26 8.20
C LEU A 93 14.51 -8.54 7.04
N PHE A 94 14.93 -7.33 6.69
CA PHE A 94 14.45 -6.66 5.49
C PHE A 94 14.84 -7.45 4.23
N ASP A 95 16.10 -7.88 4.11
CA ASP A 95 16.58 -8.60 2.92
C ASP A 95 15.92 -9.97 2.79
N GLU A 96 15.76 -10.72 3.89
CA GLU A 96 15.07 -12.01 3.90
C GLU A 96 13.62 -11.87 3.40
N GLU A 97 12.85 -10.95 3.98
CA GLU A 97 11.48 -10.68 3.57
C GLU A 97 11.43 -10.21 2.11
N TRP A 98 12.37 -9.36 1.69
CA TRP A 98 12.46 -8.87 0.31
C TRP A 98 12.68 -10.00 -0.69
N GLN A 99 13.64 -10.90 -0.43
CA GLN A 99 13.92 -12.04 -1.30
C GLN A 99 12.73 -13.01 -1.35
N ALA A 100 12.11 -13.29 -0.19
CA ALA A 100 10.96 -14.17 -0.10
C ALA A 100 9.78 -13.63 -0.94
N VAL A 101 9.41 -12.37 -0.72
CA VAL A 101 8.30 -11.74 -1.44
C VAL A 101 8.60 -11.58 -2.94
N TYR A 102 9.83 -11.25 -3.31
CA TYR A 102 10.25 -11.22 -4.72
C TYR A 102 10.12 -12.59 -5.38
N GLY A 103 10.62 -13.65 -4.74
CA GLY A 103 10.49 -15.02 -5.22
C GLY A 103 9.04 -15.42 -5.42
N ASP A 104 8.18 -15.14 -4.45
CA ASP A 104 6.75 -15.46 -4.51
C ASP A 104 6.04 -14.72 -5.62
N MET A 105 6.24 -13.41 -5.77
CA MET A 105 5.61 -12.64 -6.84
C MET A 105 6.08 -13.07 -8.22
N MET A 106 7.37 -13.38 -8.37
CA MET A 106 7.92 -13.92 -9.62
C MET A 106 7.31 -15.28 -9.96
N ASN A 107 7.13 -16.16 -8.98
CA ASN A 107 6.44 -17.44 -9.15
C ASN A 107 4.97 -17.25 -9.55
N GLN A 108 4.25 -16.30 -8.96
CA GLN A 108 2.85 -16.00 -9.29
C GLN A 108 2.64 -15.56 -10.75
N ILE A 109 3.64 -14.91 -11.36
CA ILE A 109 3.62 -14.56 -12.79
C ILE A 109 4.29 -15.61 -13.67
N GLY A 110 4.75 -16.74 -13.12
CA GLY A 110 5.45 -17.79 -13.84
C GLY A 110 6.77 -17.32 -14.44
N ASN A 111 7.48 -16.43 -13.73
CA ASN A 111 8.70 -15.75 -14.20
C ASN A 111 8.51 -15.02 -15.55
N ASN A 112 7.28 -14.58 -15.83
CA ASN A 112 6.91 -13.96 -17.09
C ASN A 112 6.31 -12.58 -16.88
N TYR A 113 7.10 -11.56 -17.19
CA TYR A 113 6.73 -10.13 -17.13
C TYR A 113 5.61 -9.73 -18.10
N ARG A 114 5.05 -10.64 -18.90
CA ARG A 114 3.78 -10.39 -19.62
C ARG A 114 2.56 -10.60 -18.73
N ASN A 115 2.67 -11.39 -17.66
CA ASN A 115 1.57 -11.77 -16.77
C ASN A 115 1.36 -10.81 -15.59
N LEU A 116 1.85 -9.58 -15.71
CA LEU A 116 1.85 -8.58 -14.62
C LEU A 116 0.46 -8.13 -14.19
N SER A 117 -0.55 -8.27 -15.06
CA SER A 117 -1.94 -7.99 -14.72
C SER A 117 -2.42 -8.77 -13.49
N ARG A 118 -1.90 -9.99 -13.29
CA ARG A 118 -2.21 -10.80 -12.10
C ARG A 118 -1.74 -10.15 -10.81
N LEU A 119 -0.51 -9.66 -10.78
CA LEU A 119 0.03 -8.96 -9.61
C LEU A 119 -0.68 -7.64 -9.38
N ARG A 120 -0.91 -6.87 -10.46
CA ARG A 120 -1.67 -5.60 -10.38
C ARG A 120 -3.05 -5.81 -9.78
N TYR A 121 -3.80 -6.81 -10.24
CA TYR A 121 -5.12 -7.11 -9.71
C TYR A 121 -5.07 -7.54 -8.23
N ARG A 122 -4.09 -8.38 -7.86
CA ARG A 122 -3.96 -8.91 -6.51
C ARG A 122 -3.54 -7.87 -5.48
N TYR A 123 -2.67 -6.94 -5.85
CA TYR A 123 -2.03 -6.02 -4.91
C TYR A 123 -2.33 -4.54 -5.17
N GLY A 124 -3.07 -4.22 -6.23
CA GLY A 124 -3.31 -2.84 -6.69
C GLY A 124 -3.91 -1.93 -5.64
N ASP A 125 -4.99 -2.37 -5.00
CA ASP A 125 -5.68 -1.58 -3.96
C ASP A 125 -4.79 -1.39 -2.73
N ARG A 126 -4.11 -2.46 -2.30
CA ARG A 126 -3.19 -2.42 -1.14
C ARG A 126 -2.04 -1.44 -1.37
N CYS A 127 -1.50 -1.42 -2.58
CA CYS A 127 -0.32 -0.65 -2.93
C CYS A 127 -0.64 0.69 -3.62
N ASP A 128 -1.91 1.12 -3.64
CA ASP A 128 -2.36 2.35 -4.29
C ASP A 128 -1.83 2.50 -5.73
N ILE A 129 -1.93 1.41 -6.52
CA ILE A 129 -1.62 1.48 -7.95
C ILE A 129 -2.72 2.29 -8.61
N LYS A 130 -2.42 3.55 -8.95
CA LYS A 130 -3.39 4.42 -9.60
C LYS A 130 -3.88 3.83 -10.93
N PRO A 131 -5.19 3.93 -11.24
CA PRO A 131 -5.77 3.48 -12.52
C PRO A 131 -5.25 4.22 -13.75
N LYS A 132 -4.41 5.26 -13.60
CA LYS A 132 -3.97 6.15 -14.69
C LYS A 132 -3.16 5.45 -15.81
N PHE A 133 -2.92 4.15 -15.69
CA PHE A 133 -2.15 3.35 -16.64
C PHE A 133 -2.99 2.22 -17.30
N ASP A 134 -4.31 2.23 -17.13
CA ASP A 134 -5.25 1.27 -17.75
C ASP A 134 -5.73 1.67 -19.15
N ALA A 135 -5.35 2.86 -19.62
CA ALA A 135 -5.63 3.32 -20.97
C ALA A 135 -4.43 3.05 -21.89
N ASN A 136 -4.29 1.80 -22.34
CA ASN A 136 -3.59 1.41 -23.57
C ASN A 136 -3.98 -0.01 -23.97
#